data_AF-A0A848Z4I0-F1
#
_entry.id   AF-A0A848Z4I0-F1
#
_cell.length_a   1.000
_cell.length_b   1.000
_cell.length_c   1.000
_cell.angle_alpha   90.00
_cell.angle_beta   90.00
_cell.angle_gamma   90.00
#
_symmetry.space_group_name_H-M   'P 1'
#
loop_
_entity.id
_entity.type
_entity.pdbx_description
1 polymer ?
#
loop_
_entity_poly.entity_id
_entity_poly.type
_entity_poly.pdbx_seq_one_letter_code
_entity_poly.pdbx_strand_id
1 'polypeptide(L)'
;GLLNVGAAAAPLGALSVPLADMAAGEAADLSNTRLALGPAFGDALSGVAALRNAVAVDEFQRPYAVDLSASVASAQRGFRLADLLATGASDIVSVPPAAGMTLHMALAEDPNGDPRAQSGRSRSGGEVEAASLTGSFSPGTAWHLGMGLSADGQLGRGSTASAAGSLFWAADEMTDPHYTLLGGGDGVRLDRSLTAATTLSFGWFESDPTGNLDTGAGWGGGNIAQATVDQAFAKGGRLRLDVARVEESDTFLGSRTDGAFGSSAGAASHFVTVSGGLPVSRTIELIGSATTATTDVENAGLLSGWGTVRSTAFGIGVVARDVFDSGDRIGVLAGQPLRVGQADATVTVPVGMTADEVMVRESQRVDLAPSGREMNVQLAYRRGLWDGADLSSWLLIRNEPGHDAAASNDYGLGLSFTTTF
;
A
#
# COMPACT_ATOMS: atom_id res chain seq x y z
N GLY A 1 7.20 22.11 56.27
CA GLY A 1 7.72 21.74 54.94
C GLY A 1 6.88 22.44 53.91
N LEU A 2 7.49 23.06 52.89
CA LEU A 2 6.74 23.69 51.81
C LEU A 2 6.22 22.58 50.89
N LEU A 3 4.90 22.52 50.72
CA LEU A 3 4.25 21.61 49.78
C LEU A 3 4.69 21.99 48.36
N ASN A 4 5.41 21.11 47.68
CA ASN A 4 5.73 21.30 46.27
C ASN A 4 4.48 20.97 45.45
N VAL A 5 3.68 22.00 45.17
CA VAL A 5 2.40 21.88 44.44
C VAL A 5 2.63 21.28 43.05
N GLY A 6 3.77 21.57 42.40
CA GLY A 6 4.12 20.97 41.10
C GLY A 6 4.35 19.47 41.18
N ALA A 7 5.03 18.98 42.23
CA ALA A 7 5.20 17.56 42.46
C ALA A 7 3.91 16.87 42.93
N ALA A 8 3.05 17.58 43.66
CA ALA A 8 1.76 17.06 44.12
C ALA A 8 0.71 16.97 42.99
N ALA A 9 0.82 17.83 41.98
CA ALA A 9 -0.04 17.88 40.80
C ALA A 9 0.54 17.14 39.59
N ALA A 10 1.63 16.39 39.76
CA ALA A 10 2.17 15.55 38.69
C ALA A 10 1.32 14.27 38.52
N PRO A 11 1.20 13.75 37.29
CA PRO A 11 0.57 12.47 37.05
C PRO A 11 1.29 11.36 37.80
N LEU A 12 0.51 10.43 38.35
CA LEU A 12 1.02 9.25 39.03
C LEU A 12 0.66 8.01 38.20
N GLY A 13 1.67 7.28 37.75
CA GLY A 13 1.49 6.14 36.86
C GLY A 13 1.40 6.54 35.39
N ALA A 14 0.95 5.61 34.55
CA ALA A 14 0.72 5.85 33.13
C ALA A 14 -0.55 6.69 32.91
N LEU A 15 -0.54 7.51 31.87
CA LEU A 15 -1.72 8.26 31.45
C LEU A 15 -2.53 7.43 30.46
N SER A 16 -3.85 7.46 30.58
CA SER A 16 -4.78 6.81 29.66
C SER A 16 -5.82 7.81 29.15
N VAL A 17 -6.27 7.64 27.91
CA VAL A 17 -7.33 8.43 27.29
C VAL A 17 -8.66 7.72 27.53
N PRO A 18 -9.62 8.34 28.25
CA PRO A 18 -10.92 7.74 28.48
C PRO A 18 -11.73 7.60 27.18
N LEU A 19 -12.25 6.40 26.94
CA LEU A 19 -13.16 6.07 25.84
C LEU A 19 -14.62 5.97 26.31
N ALA A 20 -14.82 5.59 27.57
CA ALA A 20 -16.13 5.55 28.20
C ALA A 20 -16.59 6.93 28.74
N ASP A 21 -17.86 6.98 29.19
CA ASP A 21 -18.47 8.15 29.81
C ASP A 21 -17.96 8.43 31.22
N MET A 22 -17.51 7.39 31.94
CA MET A 22 -16.94 7.50 33.28
C MET A 22 -15.41 7.38 33.21
N ALA A 23 -14.69 8.15 34.03
CA ALA A 23 -13.23 8.13 34.07
C ALA A 23 -12.67 6.72 34.31
N ALA A 24 -13.22 6.00 35.29
CA ALA A 24 -12.85 4.62 35.63
C ALA A 24 -13.34 3.55 34.62
N GLY A 25 -13.90 3.95 33.49
CA GLY A 25 -14.40 3.05 32.45
C GLY A 25 -13.30 2.60 31.48
N GLU A 26 -13.72 2.22 30.27
CA GLU A 26 -12.78 1.86 29.20
C GLU A 26 -11.87 3.05 28.86
N ALA A 27 -10.56 2.80 28.82
CA ALA A 27 -9.54 3.79 28.50
C ALA A 27 -8.36 3.12 27.78
N ALA A 28 -7.64 3.90 26.97
CA ALA A 28 -6.48 3.43 26.22
C ALA A 28 -5.20 4.12 26.67
N ASP A 29 -4.07 3.41 26.73
CA ASP A 29 -2.79 4.00 27.10
C ASP A 29 -2.40 5.12 26.13
N LEU A 30 -2.07 6.30 26.67
CA LEU A 30 -1.65 7.45 25.89
C LEU A 30 -0.36 7.15 25.10
N SER A 31 0.56 6.36 25.65
CA SER A 31 1.84 6.03 25.04
C SER A 31 1.72 5.11 23.81
N ASN A 32 0.63 4.34 23.73
CA ASN A 32 0.27 3.50 22.58
C ASN A 32 -0.75 4.17 21.66
N THR A 33 -1.30 5.33 22.04
CA THR A 33 -2.27 6.05 21.21
C THR A 33 -1.58 6.66 20.01
N ARG A 34 -1.86 6.10 18.82
CA ARG A 34 -1.30 6.53 17.54
C ARG A 34 -2.33 6.39 16.43
N LEU A 35 -2.30 7.33 15.49
CA LEU A 35 -3.00 7.26 14.22
C LEU A 35 -2.01 7.58 13.11
N ALA A 36 -1.65 6.57 12.33
CA ALA A 36 -0.86 6.76 11.13
C ALA A 36 -1.82 6.75 9.93
N LEU A 37 -2.18 7.91 9.42
CA LEU A 37 -3.03 8.01 8.24
C LEU A 37 -2.32 7.49 7.00
N GLY A 38 -3.01 6.69 6.20
CA GLY A 38 -2.49 6.20 4.94
C GLY A 38 -2.19 7.34 3.96
N PRO A 39 -1.29 7.14 2.98
CA PRO A 39 -0.89 8.19 2.04
C PRO A 39 -2.06 8.90 1.35
N ALA A 40 -3.16 8.18 1.11
CA ALA A 40 -4.33 8.72 0.43
C ALA A 40 -5.07 9.82 1.22
N PHE A 41 -4.97 9.81 2.54
CA PHE A 41 -5.53 10.84 3.42
C PHE A 41 -4.57 12.03 3.63
N GLY A 42 -3.29 11.85 3.32
CA GLY A 42 -2.27 12.89 3.42
C GLY A 42 -2.19 13.56 4.79
N ASP A 43 -2.24 14.89 4.81
CA ASP A 43 -2.16 15.73 6.01
C ASP A 43 -3.53 15.95 6.70
N ALA A 44 -4.54 15.14 6.35
CA ALA A 44 -5.83 15.17 7.04
C ALA A 44 -5.65 15.06 8.57
N LEU A 45 -6.56 15.65 9.33
CA LEU A 45 -6.54 15.74 10.81
C LEU A 45 -5.43 16.60 11.45
N SER A 46 -4.38 17.02 10.74
CA SER A 46 -3.28 17.84 11.30
C SER A 46 -3.74 19.18 11.92
N GLY A 47 -4.87 19.72 11.43
CA GLY A 47 -5.46 20.97 11.87
C GLY A 47 -6.64 20.86 12.85
N VAL A 48 -7.00 19.67 13.33
CA VAL A 48 -8.23 19.50 14.14
C VAL A 48 -8.03 20.00 15.57
N ALA A 49 -8.74 21.07 15.92
CA ALA A 49 -8.64 21.74 17.22
C ALA A 49 -9.04 20.82 18.39
N ALA A 50 -10.04 19.96 18.21
CA ALA A 50 -10.51 19.04 19.24
C ALA A 50 -9.38 18.12 19.77
N LEU A 51 -8.46 17.68 18.91
CA LEU A 51 -7.35 16.81 19.32
C LEU A 51 -6.32 17.50 20.23
N ARG A 52 -6.23 18.84 20.20
CA ARG A 52 -5.21 19.59 20.95
C ARG A 52 -5.54 19.81 22.42
N ASN A 53 -6.82 19.72 22.77
CA ASN A 53 -7.33 20.04 24.11
C ASN A 53 -7.95 18.81 24.78
N ALA A 54 -7.40 17.63 24.52
CA ALA A 54 -7.92 16.40 25.09
C ALA A 54 -7.53 16.24 26.56
N VAL A 55 -8.21 15.35 27.27
CA VAL A 55 -7.94 14.97 28.65
C VAL A 55 -7.57 13.51 28.73
N ALA A 56 -6.43 13.23 29.35
CA ALA A 56 -6.05 11.90 29.82
C ALA A 56 -6.21 11.82 31.34
N VAL A 57 -6.37 10.62 31.87
CA VAL A 57 -6.44 10.35 33.30
C VAL A 57 -5.23 9.54 33.75
N ASP A 58 -4.81 9.71 34.99
CA ASP A 58 -3.80 8.85 35.61
C ASP A 58 -4.43 7.66 36.36
N GLU A 59 -3.61 6.86 37.05
CA GLU A 59 -4.07 5.66 37.77
C GLU A 59 -5.12 5.99 38.86
N PHE A 60 -5.15 7.23 39.34
CA PHE A 60 -6.09 7.73 40.35
C PHE A 60 -7.25 8.53 39.73
N GLN A 61 -7.47 8.42 38.42
CA GLN A 61 -8.54 9.10 37.70
C GLN A 61 -8.45 10.63 37.74
N ARG A 62 -7.23 11.17 37.95
CA ARG A 62 -7.02 12.63 37.94
C ARG A 62 -6.84 13.11 36.50
N PRO A 63 -7.54 14.17 36.05
CA PRO A 63 -7.49 14.62 34.67
C PRO A 63 -6.26 15.49 34.38
N TYR A 64 -5.63 15.27 33.24
CA TYR A 64 -4.50 16.02 32.70
C TYR A 64 -4.76 16.40 31.25
N ALA A 65 -4.51 17.66 30.91
CA ALA A 65 -4.58 18.11 29.53
C ALA A 65 -3.46 17.48 28.70
N VAL A 66 -3.81 16.94 27.54
CA VAL A 66 -2.90 16.29 26.58
C VAL A 66 -3.23 16.73 25.17
N ASP A 67 -2.19 16.79 24.32
CA ASP A 67 -2.33 17.08 22.90
C ASP A 67 -2.23 15.76 22.11
N LEU A 68 -3.38 15.28 21.62
CA LEU A 68 -3.48 14.08 20.78
C LEU A 68 -3.17 14.36 19.31
N SER A 69 -3.02 15.62 18.89
CA SER A 69 -2.62 15.92 17.51
C SER A 69 -1.19 15.45 17.22
N ALA A 70 -0.34 15.38 18.25
CA ALA A 70 1.01 14.79 18.14
C ALA A 70 1.01 13.27 17.96
N SER A 71 -0.11 12.60 18.29
CA SER A 71 -0.31 11.17 18.05
C SER A 71 -0.81 10.86 16.64
N VAL A 72 -1.13 11.88 15.84
CA VAL A 72 -1.53 11.74 14.44
C VAL A 72 -0.33 12.01 13.54
N ALA A 73 0.00 11.06 12.68
CA ALA A 73 1.03 11.18 11.67
C ALA A 73 0.45 10.86 10.29
N SER A 74 0.93 11.57 9.27
CA SER A 74 0.73 11.18 7.88
C SER A 74 1.80 10.18 7.48
N ALA A 75 1.41 8.99 7.01
CA ALA A 75 2.35 8.03 6.46
C ALA A 75 2.80 8.49 5.08
N GLN A 76 3.91 9.23 5.01
CA GLN A 76 4.60 9.47 3.75
C GLN A 76 5.45 8.24 3.39
N ARG A 77 5.22 7.64 2.20
CA ARG A 77 6.15 6.64 1.65
C ARG A 77 7.44 7.35 1.23
N GLY A 78 8.42 7.36 2.13
CA GLY A 78 9.77 7.80 1.83
C GLY A 78 10.47 6.80 0.89
N PHE A 79 11.42 7.28 0.08
CA PHE A 79 12.30 6.40 -0.69
C PHE A 79 13.18 5.59 0.26
N ARG A 80 12.89 4.31 0.45
CA ARG A 80 13.78 3.41 1.18
C ARG A 80 14.62 2.61 0.19
N LEU A 81 15.92 2.58 0.45
CA LEU A 81 16.85 1.74 -0.33
C LEU A 81 16.50 0.25 -0.22
N ALA A 82 15.90 -0.16 0.91
CA ALA A 82 15.39 -1.51 1.09
C ALA A 82 14.31 -1.85 0.05
N ASP A 83 13.38 -0.95 -0.26
CA ASP A 83 12.33 -1.17 -1.27
C ASP A 83 12.91 -1.30 -2.69
N LEU A 84 14.07 -0.67 -2.95
CA LEU A 84 14.84 -0.79 -4.18
C LEU A 84 15.64 -2.10 -4.27
N LEU A 85 15.95 -2.71 -3.14
CA LEU A 85 16.69 -3.98 -3.03
C LEU A 85 15.77 -5.18 -2.82
N ALA A 86 14.51 -4.96 -2.41
CA ALA A 86 13.46 -5.96 -2.26
C ALA A 86 12.98 -6.51 -3.63
N THR A 87 13.37 -5.86 -4.73
CA THR A 87 13.38 -6.50 -6.07
C THR A 87 14.54 -7.50 -6.24
N GLY A 88 15.15 -7.92 -5.11
CA GLY A 88 16.34 -8.75 -5.00
C GLY A 88 16.10 -10.15 -5.56
N ALA A 89 17.12 -10.65 -6.25
CA ALA A 89 17.13 -11.89 -6.99
C ALA A 89 16.70 -13.08 -6.12
N SER A 90 15.45 -13.49 -6.23
CA SER A 90 15.06 -14.85 -5.91
C SER A 90 15.43 -15.74 -7.09
N ASP A 91 16.10 -16.86 -6.82
CA ASP A 91 16.31 -17.89 -7.84
C ASP A 91 14.95 -18.48 -8.20
N ILE A 92 14.44 -18.11 -9.37
CA ILE A 92 13.18 -18.65 -9.88
C ILE A 92 13.44 -20.00 -10.53
N VAL A 93 13.11 -21.07 -9.82
CA VAL A 93 13.16 -22.43 -10.37
C VAL A 93 11.83 -22.74 -11.05
N SER A 94 11.87 -22.99 -12.35
CA SER A 94 10.69 -23.39 -13.13
C SER A 94 10.74 -24.88 -13.44
N VAL A 95 9.76 -25.64 -12.93
CA VAL A 95 9.68 -27.09 -13.13
C VAL A 95 8.30 -27.43 -13.71
N PRO A 96 8.19 -28.33 -14.71
CA PRO A 96 6.92 -28.87 -15.14
C PRO A 96 6.56 -30.11 -14.29
N PRO A 97 5.69 -30.01 -13.27
CA PRO A 97 5.36 -31.15 -12.42
C PRO A 97 4.51 -32.21 -13.15
N ALA A 98 3.75 -31.78 -14.16
CA ALA A 98 2.96 -32.63 -15.04
C ALA A 98 2.75 -31.95 -16.41
N ALA A 99 2.27 -32.71 -17.39
CA ALA A 99 1.98 -32.18 -18.73
C ALA A 99 0.94 -31.04 -18.66
N GLY A 100 1.31 -29.87 -19.19
CA GLY A 100 0.44 -28.68 -19.20
C GLY A 100 0.39 -27.89 -17.89
N MET A 101 1.28 -28.19 -16.94
CA MET A 101 1.48 -27.42 -15.71
C MET A 101 2.86 -26.80 -15.67
N THR A 102 2.98 -25.65 -15.02
CA THR A 102 4.27 -25.00 -14.74
C THR A 102 4.28 -24.51 -13.30
N LEU A 103 5.25 -25.00 -12.53
CA LEU A 103 5.54 -24.57 -11.17
C LEU A 103 6.71 -23.58 -11.22
N HIS A 104 6.51 -22.38 -10.71
CA HIS A 104 7.58 -21.42 -10.43
C HIS A 104 7.79 -21.33 -8.91
N MET A 105 9.02 -21.44 -8.45
CA MET A 105 9.37 -21.29 -7.03
C MET A 105 10.43 -20.21 -6.89
N ALA A 106 10.22 -19.28 -5.96
CA ALA A 106 11.21 -18.32 -5.51
C ALA A 106 11.80 -18.81 -4.18
N LEU A 107 13.12 -18.98 -4.15
CA LEU A 107 13.85 -19.47 -2.99
C LEU A 107 14.58 -18.31 -2.29
N ALA A 108 14.45 -18.23 -0.97
CA ALA A 108 15.16 -17.29 -0.13
C ALA A 108 16.65 -17.66 -0.04
N GLU A 109 17.54 -16.67 -0.17
CA GLU A 109 18.91 -16.79 0.29
C GLU A 109 18.98 -16.48 1.79
N ASP A 110 19.57 -17.38 2.58
CA ASP A 110 19.76 -17.24 4.03
C ASP A 110 20.39 -15.87 4.40
N PRO A 111 19.62 -14.95 5.02
CA PRO A 111 20.10 -13.58 5.32
C PRO A 111 21.18 -13.55 6.41
N ASN A 112 21.43 -14.66 7.11
CA ASN A 112 22.51 -14.79 8.10
C ASN A 112 23.80 -15.40 7.51
N GLY A 113 23.85 -15.65 6.19
CA GLY A 113 25.05 -16.11 5.50
C GLY A 113 26.12 -15.02 5.42
N ASP A 114 27.33 -15.31 5.93
CA ASP A 114 28.49 -14.42 5.83
C ASP A 114 28.70 -13.95 4.37
N PRO A 115 28.57 -12.64 4.08
CA PRO A 115 28.77 -12.12 2.72
C PRO A 115 30.20 -12.33 2.19
N ARG A 116 31.17 -12.70 3.04
CA ARG A 116 32.53 -13.06 2.64
C ARG A 116 32.71 -14.53 2.24
N ALA A 117 31.69 -15.38 2.43
CA ALA A 117 31.71 -16.78 2.00
C ALA A 117 31.26 -16.98 0.52
N GLN A 118 31.04 -15.89 -0.22
CA GLN A 118 30.48 -15.88 -1.59
C GLN A 118 31.38 -16.46 -2.68
N SER A 119 32.61 -16.92 -2.36
CA SER A 119 33.45 -17.63 -3.34
C SER A 119 33.45 -19.14 -3.08
N GLY A 120 32.52 -19.86 -3.73
CA GLY A 120 32.85 -21.20 -4.25
C GLY A 120 32.28 -22.44 -3.55
N ARG A 121 31.14 -22.39 -2.86
CA ARG A 121 30.41 -23.63 -2.49
C ARG A 121 28.90 -23.51 -2.64
N SER A 122 28.34 -24.40 -3.47
CA SER A 122 26.91 -24.71 -3.57
C SER A 122 26.33 -24.96 -2.18
N ARG A 123 25.33 -24.16 -1.79
CA ARG A 123 24.58 -24.33 -0.54
C ARG A 123 23.28 -25.07 -0.83
N SER A 124 23.00 -26.10 -0.02
CA SER A 124 21.70 -26.76 0.07
C SER A 124 20.92 -26.18 1.25
N GLY A 125 19.73 -25.62 1.01
CA GLY A 125 18.74 -25.31 2.06
C GLY A 125 18.19 -23.89 2.04
N GLY A 126 17.56 -23.46 0.93
CA GLY A 126 16.75 -22.24 0.91
C GLY A 126 15.31 -22.53 1.38
N GLU A 127 14.72 -21.61 2.13
CA GLU A 127 13.29 -21.62 2.44
C GLU A 127 12.50 -21.11 1.22
N VAL A 128 11.33 -21.70 0.94
CA VAL A 128 10.47 -21.24 -0.15
C VAL A 128 9.74 -19.99 0.33
N GLU A 129 10.09 -18.83 -0.22
CA GLU A 129 9.45 -17.55 0.09
C GLU A 129 8.13 -17.39 -0.66
N ALA A 130 8.10 -17.85 -1.92
CA ALA A 130 6.91 -17.83 -2.73
C ALA A 130 6.90 -18.98 -3.74
N ALA A 131 5.71 -19.47 -4.07
CA ALA A 131 5.54 -20.41 -5.16
C ALA A 131 4.26 -20.11 -5.93
N SER A 132 4.30 -20.31 -7.25
CA SER A 132 3.13 -20.27 -8.09
C SER A 132 3.02 -21.53 -8.93
N LEU A 133 1.82 -22.06 -9.03
CA LEU A 133 1.48 -23.17 -9.89
C LEU A 133 0.45 -22.71 -10.90
N THR A 134 0.78 -22.87 -12.17
CA THR A 134 -0.11 -22.58 -13.29
C THR A 134 -0.46 -23.85 -14.04
N GLY A 135 -1.67 -23.88 -14.58
CA GLY A 135 -2.08 -24.95 -15.48
C GLY A 135 -3.32 -24.58 -16.28
N SER A 136 -3.76 -25.50 -17.13
CA SER A 136 -4.96 -25.33 -17.93
C SER A 136 -5.90 -26.52 -17.81
N PHE A 137 -7.19 -26.28 -17.63
CA PHE A 137 -8.21 -27.34 -17.68
C PHE A 137 -8.56 -27.72 -19.12
N SER A 138 -8.57 -26.74 -20.02
CA SER A 138 -8.91 -26.90 -21.44
C SER A 138 -8.29 -25.75 -22.24
N PRO A 139 -8.25 -25.83 -23.58
CA PRO A 139 -7.88 -24.68 -24.41
C PRO A 139 -8.72 -23.45 -24.06
N GLY A 140 -8.05 -22.37 -23.64
CA GLY A 140 -8.69 -21.13 -23.25
C GLY A 140 -9.24 -21.09 -21.81
N THR A 141 -9.02 -22.11 -20.97
CA THR A 141 -9.22 -21.99 -19.51
C THR A 141 -7.95 -22.33 -18.76
N ALA A 142 -7.36 -21.32 -18.11
CA ALA A 142 -6.18 -21.46 -17.29
C ALA A 142 -6.49 -21.13 -15.83
N TRP A 143 -5.66 -21.61 -14.93
CA TRP A 143 -5.72 -21.31 -13.51
C TRP A 143 -4.32 -21.03 -12.98
N HIS A 144 -4.28 -20.26 -11.90
CA HIS A 144 -3.08 -19.85 -11.20
C HIS A 144 -3.32 -19.98 -9.69
N LEU A 145 -2.48 -20.74 -9.02
CA LEU A 145 -2.42 -20.83 -7.56
C LEU A 145 -1.11 -20.20 -7.12
N GLY A 146 -1.14 -19.39 -6.08
CA GLY A 146 0.05 -18.76 -5.56
C GLY A 146 0.07 -18.81 -4.03
N MET A 147 1.28 -18.90 -3.51
CA MET A 147 1.57 -18.78 -2.09
C MET A 147 2.73 -17.81 -1.89
N GLY A 148 2.64 -16.98 -0.85
CA GLY A 148 3.64 -15.94 -0.56
C GLY A 148 3.86 -14.94 -1.70
N LEU A 149 2.87 -14.72 -2.57
CA LEU A 149 2.95 -13.73 -3.66
C LEU A 149 2.36 -12.40 -3.20
N SER A 150 2.70 -11.32 -3.90
CA SER A 150 1.92 -10.08 -3.81
C SER A 150 0.56 -10.22 -4.51
N ALA A 151 -0.41 -9.40 -4.12
CA ALA A 151 -1.76 -9.42 -4.69
C ALA A 151 -1.76 -9.26 -6.22
N ASP A 152 -0.91 -8.38 -6.75
CA ASP A 152 -0.77 -8.15 -8.19
C ASP A 152 -0.07 -9.30 -8.93
N GLY A 153 0.87 -10.00 -8.27
CA GLY A 153 1.51 -11.21 -8.78
C GLY A 153 0.51 -12.36 -8.90
N GLN A 154 -0.43 -12.46 -7.96
CA GLN A 154 -1.48 -13.47 -7.97
C GLN A 154 -2.63 -13.15 -8.94
N LEU A 155 -3.13 -11.91 -8.91
CA LEU A 155 -4.33 -11.48 -9.63
C LEU A 155 -4.06 -10.99 -11.06
N GLY A 156 -2.79 -10.78 -11.38
CA GLY A 156 -2.32 -10.37 -12.69
C GLY A 156 -2.36 -8.85 -12.88
N ARG A 157 -1.23 -8.32 -13.36
CA ARG A 157 -1.06 -6.92 -13.75
C ARG A 157 -1.69 -6.63 -15.11
N GLY A 158 -2.37 -5.49 -15.25
CA GLY A 158 -2.79 -4.98 -16.56
C GLY A 158 -1.61 -4.69 -17.49
N SER A 159 -1.87 -4.50 -18.79
CA SER A 159 -0.81 -4.17 -19.77
C SER A 159 -0.05 -2.88 -19.44
N THR A 160 -0.74 -1.86 -18.93
CA THR A 160 -0.15 -0.63 -18.39
C THR A 160 0.76 -0.90 -17.21
N ALA A 161 0.27 -1.65 -16.23
CA ALA A 161 0.99 -2.02 -15.02
C ALA A 161 2.20 -2.92 -15.31
N SER A 162 2.12 -3.75 -16.35
CA SER A 162 3.21 -4.63 -16.80
C SER A 162 4.29 -3.85 -17.54
N ALA A 163 3.90 -2.93 -18.43
CA ALA A 163 4.83 -2.02 -19.12
C ALA A 163 5.45 -1.02 -18.14
N ALA A 164 4.67 -0.55 -17.16
CA ALA A 164 5.12 0.42 -16.17
C ALA A 164 5.96 -0.21 -15.06
N GLY A 165 5.46 -1.25 -14.40
CA GLY A 165 6.06 -1.88 -13.23
C GLY A 165 7.32 -2.70 -13.51
N SER A 166 7.75 -2.82 -14.77
CA SER A 166 9.07 -3.40 -15.14
C SER A 166 10.14 -2.34 -15.43
N LEU A 167 9.74 -1.06 -15.53
CA LEU A 167 10.60 0.05 -15.92
C LEU A 167 10.61 1.18 -14.90
N PHE A 168 9.47 1.55 -14.31
CA PHE A 168 9.34 2.62 -13.32
C PHE A 168 9.28 2.07 -11.91
N TRP A 169 9.62 2.91 -10.93
CA TRP A 169 9.57 2.56 -9.51
C TRP A 169 8.17 2.85 -8.94
N ALA A 170 7.62 1.94 -8.13
CA ALA A 170 6.32 2.08 -7.46
C ALA A 170 5.17 2.59 -8.37
N ALA A 171 5.17 2.18 -9.65
CA ALA A 171 4.15 2.64 -10.61
C ALA A 171 2.74 2.17 -10.24
N ASP A 172 2.66 1.05 -9.53
CA ASP A 172 1.44 0.45 -9.00
C ASP A 172 0.65 1.39 -8.08
N GLU A 173 1.31 2.32 -7.38
CA GLU A 173 0.61 3.35 -6.58
C GLU A 173 -0.30 4.24 -7.43
N MET A 174 0.03 4.41 -8.71
CA MET A 174 -0.71 5.24 -9.68
C MET A 174 -1.54 4.40 -10.65
N THR A 175 -1.15 3.16 -10.90
CA THR A 175 -1.79 2.30 -11.90
C THR A 175 -2.79 1.31 -11.33
N ASP A 176 -2.49 0.74 -10.16
CA ASP A 176 -3.25 -0.34 -9.54
C ASP A 176 -3.20 -0.21 -8.00
N PRO A 177 -3.63 0.93 -7.43
CA PRO A 177 -3.40 1.24 -6.02
C PRO A 177 -4.08 0.25 -5.06
N HIS A 178 -5.11 -0.45 -5.50
CA HIS A 178 -5.84 -1.43 -4.70
C HIS A 178 -4.99 -2.63 -4.28
N TYR A 179 -3.96 -2.99 -5.05
CA TYR A 179 -3.02 -4.05 -4.65
C TYR A 179 -2.06 -3.59 -3.56
N THR A 180 -1.83 -2.29 -3.44
CA THR A 180 -0.85 -1.71 -2.50
C THR A 180 -1.37 -1.61 -1.06
N LEU A 181 -2.64 -1.93 -0.85
CA LEU A 181 -3.30 -1.96 0.46
C LEU A 181 -3.08 -3.28 1.20
N LEU A 182 -2.70 -4.33 0.48
CA LEU A 182 -2.51 -5.68 1.02
C LEU A 182 -1.03 -6.08 0.96
N GLY A 183 -0.61 -6.95 1.88
CA GLY A 183 0.72 -7.54 1.90
C GLY A 183 0.86 -8.75 0.99
N GLY A 184 1.89 -9.55 1.26
CA GLY A 184 2.10 -10.85 0.64
C GLY A 184 1.15 -11.91 1.20
N GLY A 185 0.83 -12.92 0.40
CA GLY A 185 -0.09 -13.96 0.79
C GLY A 185 -0.43 -14.94 -0.32
N ASP A 186 -1.60 -15.54 -0.21
CA ASP A 186 -1.98 -16.70 -0.99
C ASP A 186 -3.22 -16.40 -1.83
N GLY A 187 -3.35 -17.06 -2.98
CA GLY A 187 -4.58 -16.91 -3.73
C GLY A 187 -4.74 -17.82 -4.92
N VAL A 188 -5.89 -17.62 -5.57
CA VAL A 188 -6.33 -18.36 -6.75
C VAL A 188 -6.83 -17.40 -7.80
N ARG A 189 -6.51 -17.68 -9.06
CA ARG A 189 -7.04 -16.96 -10.22
C ARG A 189 -7.43 -17.96 -11.30
N LEU A 190 -8.57 -17.70 -11.94
CA LEU A 190 -9.08 -18.44 -13.07
C LEU A 190 -9.18 -17.50 -14.27
N ASP A 191 -8.62 -17.92 -15.39
CA ASP A 191 -8.68 -17.21 -16.67
C ASP A 191 -9.55 -17.98 -17.66
N ARG A 192 -10.41 -17.27 -18.39
CA ARG A 192 -11.22 -17.80 -19.47
C ARG A 192 -11.13 -16.90 -20.70
N SER A 193 -10.49 -17.37 -21.75
CA SER A 193 -10.55 -16.75 -23.07
C SER A 193 -11.93 -17.00 -23.68
N LEU A 194 -12.71 -15.93 -23.84
CA LEU A 194 -14.00 -15.97 -24.55
C LEU A 194 -13.80 -15.92 -26.06
N THR A 195 -12.79 -15.16 -26.49
CA THR A 195 -12.36 -15.06 -27.90
C THR A 195 -10.83 -15.01 -27.95
N ALA A 196 -10.25 -14.98 -29.15
CA ALA A 196 -8.82 -14.73 -29.32
C ALA A 196 -8.38 -13.34 -28.80
N ALA A 197 -9.32 -12.42 -28.60
CA ALA A 197 -9.06 -11.04 -28.18
C ALA A 197 -9.62 -10.71 -26.80
N THR A 198 -10.42 -11.57 -26.18
CA THR A 198 -11.14 -11.27 -24.93
C THR A 198 -10.87 -12.35 -23.90
N THR A 199 -10.32 -11.95 -22.75
CA THR A 199 -10.09 -12.83 -21.60
C THR A 199 -10.85 -12.28 -20.40
N LEU A 200 -11.59 -13.17 -19.73
CA LEU A 200 -12.15 -12.91 -18.41
C LEU A 200 -11.25 -13.54 -17.35
N SER A 201 -10.99 -12.81 -16.28
CA SER A 201 -10.29 -13.38 -15.12
C SER A 201 -11.10 -13.13 -13.86
N PHE A 202 -11.10 -14.13 -12.97
CA PHE A 202 -11.64 -14.01 -11.63
C PHE A 202 -10.57 -14.48 -10.65
N GLY A 203 -10.37 -13.74 -9.57
CA GLY A 203 -9.40 -14.15 -8.56
C GLY A 203 -9.79 -13.73 -7.16
N TRP A 204 -9.23 -14.46 -6.22
CA TRP A 204 -9.27 -14.22 -4.79
C TRP A 204 -7.85 -14.26 -4.25
N PHE A 205 -7.52 -13.36 -3.35
CA PHE A 205 -6.25 -13.32 -2.65
C PHE A 205 -6.47 -12.93 -1.20
N GLU A 206 -5.75 -13.60 -0.30
CA GLU A 206 -5.74 -13.35 1.14
C GLU A 206 -4.31 -12.98 1.54
N SER A 207 -4.16 -11.84 2.21
CA SER A 207 -2.90 -11.37 2.77
C SER A 207 -2.78 -11.82 4.22
N ASP A 208 -1.66 -12.48 4.55
CA ASP A 208 -1.34 -12.80 5.94
C ASP A 208 -0.46 -11.68 6.52
N PRO A 209 -0.90 -10.96 7.57
CA PRO A 209 -0.10 -9.91 8.21
C PRO A 209 1.17 -10.44 8.88
N THR A 210 1.34 -11.76 9.01
CA THR A 210 2.52 -12.43 9.59
C THR A 210 3.47 -13.03 8.55
N GLY A 211 3.20 -12.86 7.25
CA GLY A 211 3.94 -13.48 6.15
C GLY A 211 5.43 -13.10 6.09
N ASN A 212 6.26 -14.08 5.69
CA ASN A 212 7.74 -14.07 5.67
C ASN A 212 8.39 -13.04 4.72
N LEU A 213 7.62 -12.20 4.03
CA LEU A 213 8.13 -11.12 3.18
C LEU A 213 8.30 -9.86 4.02
N ASP A 214 9.41 -9.78 4.75
CA ASP A 214 9.82 -8.60 5.52
C ASP A 214 10.27 -7.48 4.55
N THR A 215 9.31 -6.94 3.79
CA THR A 215 9.51 -5.81 2.85
C THR A 215 9.54 -4.46 3.58
N GLY A 216 9.85 -4.44 4.88
CA GLY A 216 10.07 -3.20 5.65
C GLY A 216 8.85 -2.29 5.84
N ALA A 217 7.68 -2.71 5.37
CA ALA A 217 6.39 -2.12 5.69
C ALA A 217 5.45 -3.28 6.03
N GLY A 218 5.08 -3.44 7.30
CA GLY A 218 4.12 -4.46 7.71
C GLY A 218 2.72 -4.11 7.19
N TRP A 219 2.44 -4.45 5.93
CA TRP A 219 1.16 -4.21 5.26
C TRP A 219 0.04 -4.96 5.98
N GLY A 220 -1.13 -4.33 6.07
CA GLY A 220 -2.28 -4.86 6.79
C GLY A 220 -2.73 -6.21 6.23
N GLY A 221 -3.26 -7.06 7.12
CA GLY A 221 -3.95 -8.28 6.69
C GLY A 221 -5.23 -7.93 5.95
N GLY A 222 -5.80 -8.89 5.22
CA GLY A 222 -7.05 -8.65 4.51
C GLY A 222 -7.19 -9.50 3.27
N ASN A 223 -8.20 -9.20 2.47
CA ASN A 223 -8.50 -9.96 1.26
C ASN A 223 -8.91 -9.08 0.09
N ILE A 224 -8.84 -9.66 -1.10
CA ILE A 224 -9.34 -9.05 -2.32
C ILE A 224 -10.02 -10.09 -3.21
N ALA A 225 -11.22 -9.74 -3.66
CA ALA A 225 -11.92 -10.41 -4.75
C ALA A 225 -11.90 -9.52 -5.99
N GLN A 226 -11.47 -10.05 -7.13
CA GLN A 226 -11.38 -9.28 -8.37
C GLN A 226 -12.01 -10.02 -9.56
N ALA A 227 -12.72 -9.25 -10.39
CA ALA A 227 -13.15 -9.64 -11.72
C ALA A 227 -12.55 -8.70 -12.76
N THR A 228 -12.05 -9.27 -13.84
CA THR A 228 -11.30 -8.56 -14.87
C THR A 228 -11.82 -8.91 -16.25
N VAL A 229 -11.88 -7.91 -17.12
CA VAL A 229 -12.03 -8.09 -18.57
C VAL A 229 -10.82 -7.49 -19.28
N ASP A 230 -10.05 -8.34 -19.96
CA ASP A 230 -8.97 -7.93 -20.84
C ASP A 230 -9.42 -8.03 -22.30
N GLN A 231 -9.32 -6.93 -23.04
CA GLN A 231 -9.71 -6.81 -24.44
C GLN A 231 -8.53 -6.33 -25.28
N ALA A 232 -8.10 -7.16 -26.23
CA ALA A 232 -7.17 -6.79 -27.29
C ALA A 232 -7.91 -6.18 -28.49
N PHE A 233 -7.27 -5.25 -29.17
CA PHE A 233 -7.75 -4.57 -30.36
C PHE A 233 -6.76 -4.72 -31.52
N ALA A 234 -7.21 -4.33 -32.71
CA ALA A 234 -6.36 -4.28 -33.89
C ALA A 234 -5.08 -3.46 -33.63
N LYS A 235 -3.99 -3.84 -34.29
CA LYS A 235 -2.66 -3.22 -34.15
C LYS A 235 -2.01 -3.40 -32.76
N GLY A 236 -2.55 -4.25 -31.89
CA GLY A 236 -1.91 -4.62 -30.62
C GLY A 236 -2.33 -3.78 -29.42
N GLY A 237 -3.30 -2.88 -29.57
CA GLY A 237 -3.87 -2.15 -28.44
C GLY A 237 -4.57 -3.08 -27.45
N ARG A 238 -4.57 -2.71 -26.17
CA ARG A 238 -5.20 -3.47 -25.09
C ARG A 238 -5.94 -2.52 -24.14
N LEU A 239 -7.12 -2.94 -23.71
CA LEU A 239 -7.89 -2.30 -22.65
C LEU A 239 -8.22 -3.35 -21.60
N ARG A 240 -8.14 -2.96 -20.34
CA ARG A 240 -8.49 -3.76 -19.19
C ARG A 240 -9.46 -3.00 -18.32
N LEU A 241 -10.48 -3.69 -17.84
CA LEU A 241 -11.40 -3.22 -16.82
C LEU A 241 -11.32 -4.17 -15.64
N ASP A 242 -11.00 -3.63 -14.47
CA ASP A 242 -10.97 -4.34 -13.21
C ASP A 242 -12.07 -3.81 -12.29
N VAL A 243 -12.77 -4.73 -11.64
CA VAL A 243 -13.66 -4.44 -10.52
C VAL A 243 -13.19 -5.30 -9.36
N ALA A 244 -12.83 -4.66 -8.25
CA ALA A 244 -12.29 -5.33 -7.08
C ALA A 244 -13.02 -4.90 -5.79
N ARG A 245 -13.15 -5.82 -4.85
CA ARG A 245 -13.51 -5.55 -3.46
C ARG A 245 -12.30 -5.90 -2.61
N VAL A 246 -11.79 -4.93 -1.88
CA VAL A 246 -10.68 -5.08 -0.94
C VAL A 246 -11.23 -4.93 0.46
N GLU A 247 -10.94 -5.89 1.33
CA GLU A 247 -11.24 -5.82 2.76
C GLU A 247 -9.92 -5.74 3.51
N GLU A 248 -9.71 -4.66 4.24
CA GLU A 248 -8.55 -4.45 5.09
C GLU A 248 -8.89 -4.84 6.54
N SER A 249 -8.05 -5.67 7.14
CA SER A 249 -8.11 -6.05 8.55
C SER A 249 -7.26 -5.09 9.36
N ASP A 250 -7.85 -4.48 10.39
CA ASP A 250 -7.20 -3.55 11.33
C ASP A 250 -6.55 -2.32 10.68
N THR A 251 -6.85 -2.05 9.41
CA THR A 251 -6.42 -0.86 8.66
C THR A 251 -7.53 -0.31 7.76
N PHE A 252 -7.39 0.94 7.33
CA PHE A 252 -8.29 1.55 6.34
C PHE A 252 -7.54 2.46 5.36
N LEU A 253 -7.56 2.12 4.07
CA LEU A 253 -6.73 2.74 3.03
C LEU A 253 -5.25 2.88 3.44
N GLY A 254 -4.72 1.83 4.08
CA GLY A 254 -3.36 1.80 4.63
C GLY A 254 -3.16 2.61 5.92
N SER A 255 -4.22 3.20 6.47
CA SER A 255 -4.18 3.89 7.77
C SER A 255 -4.17 2.88 8.91
N ARG A 256 -3.35 3.13 9.93
CA ARG A 256 -3.26 2.28 11.14
C ARG A 256 -3.67 3.07 12.37
N THR A 257 -4.35 2.39 13.27
CA THR A 257 -4.81 2.96 14.54
C THR A 257 -4.30 2.11 15.70
N ASP A 258 -3.98 2.76 16.81
CA ASP A 258 -3.67 2.10 18.07
C ASP A 258 -4.12 2.97 19.26
N GLY A 259 -4.32 2.33 20.41
CA GLY A 259 -4.77 2.96 21.64
C GLY A 259 -6.11 3.67 21.47
N ALA A 260 -6.18 4.96 21.79
CA ALA A 260 -7.44 5.70 21.82
C ALA A 260 -8.12 5.81 20.44
N PHE A 261 -7.35 5.73 19.35
CA PHE A 261 -7.89 5.71 17.98
C PHE A 261 -8.43 4.32 17.58
N GLY A 262 -8.46 3.36 18.50
CA GLY A 262 -8.92 1.99 18.25
C GLY A 262 -7.77 1.08 17.80
N SER A 263 -7.91 -0.23 18.04
CA SER A 263 -6.88 -1.23 17.72
C SER A 263 -7.25 -2.13 16.52
N SER A 264 -8.45 -1.96 15.96
CA SER A 264 -9.00 -2.86 14.93
C SER A 264 -9.96 -2.14 13.98
N ALA A 265 -9.49 -1.06 13.35
CA ALA A 265 -10.30 -0.34 12.37
C ALA A 265 -10.33 -1.13 11.05
N GLY A 266 -11.41 -1.83 10.74
CA GLY A 266 -11.58 -2.48 9.44
C GLY A 266 -12.12 -1.52 8.37
N ALA A 267 -11.89 -1.86 7.10
CA ALA A 267 -12.52 -1.17 5.99
C ALA A 267 -12.83 -2.08 4.80
N ALA A 268 -13.92 -1.79 4.11
CA ALA A 268 -14.30 -2.43 2.86
C ALA A 268 -14.29 -1.40 1.73
N SER A 269 -13.47 -1.65 0.71
CA SER A 269 -13.28 -0.77 -0.44
C SER A 269 -13.73 -1.44 -1.73
N HIS A 270 -14.50 -0.72 -2.54
CA HIS A 270 -14.86 -1.12 -3.90
C HIS A 270 -14.07 -0.30 -4.90
N PHE A 271 -13.24 -0.96 -5.71
CA PHE A 271 -12.41 -0.34 -6.73
C PHE A 271 -12.94 -0.64 -8.13
N VAL A 272 -12.84 0.36 -9.00
CA VAL A 272 -12.99 0.21 -10.45
C VAL A 272 -11.78 0.84 -11.11
N THR A 273 -11.03 0.04 -11.87
CA THR A 273 -9.83 0.47 -12.58
C THR A 273 -9.99 0.22 -14.08
N VAL A 274 -9.71 1.23 -14.88
CA VAL A 274 -9.58 1.11 -16.34
C VAL A 274 -8.13 1.35 -16.70
N SER A 275 -7.50 0.41 -17.40
CA SER A 275 -6.11 0.56 -17.85
C SER A 275 -5.93 0.08 -19.28
N GLY A 276 -4.89 0.54 -19.97
CA GLY A 276 -4.65 0.15 -21.36
C GLY A 276 -3.30 0.57 -21.93
N GLY A 277 -2.88 -0.18 -22.93
CA GLY A 277 -1.67 0.07 -23.72
C GLY A 277 -2.02 0.24 -25.19
N LEU A 278 -1.44 1.24 -25.84
CA LEU A 278 -1.60 1.51 -27.26
C LEU A 278 -0.23 1.61 -27.94
N PRO A 279 0.21 0.59 -28.71
CA PRO A 279 1.38 0.72 -29.56
C PRO A 279 1.08 1.69 -30.71
N VAL A 280 1.76 2.84 -30.72
CA VAL A 280 1.58 3.89 -31.74
C VAL A 280 2.56 3.69 -32.89
N SER A 281 3.72 3.07 -32.61
CA SER A 281 4.69 2.66 -33.60
C SER A 281 5.29 1.30 -33.22
N ARG A 282 6.32 0.84 -33.94
CA ARG A 282 7.07 -0.38 -33.57
C ARG A 282 7.91 -0.18 -32.30
N THR A 283 8.23 1.06 -31.95
CA THR A 283 9.13 1.41 -30.86
C THR A 283 8.45 2.20 -29.75
N ILE A 284 7.25 2.75 -29.97
CA ILE A 284 6.56 3.63 -29.01
C ILE A 284 5.22 3.04 -28.60
N GLU A 285 4.99 2.98 -27.30
CA GLU A 285 3.75 2.57 -26.65
C GLU A 285 3.26 3.65 -25.70
N LEU A 286 1.98 4.00 -25.79
CA LEU A 286 1.29 4.82 -24.81
C LEU A 286 0.63 3.92 -23.79
N ILE A 287 0.69 4.30 -22.53
CA ILE A 287 0.06 3.55 -21.44
C ILE A 287 -0.75 4.50 -20.57
N GLY A 288 -1.82 4.00 -19.96
CA GLY A 288 -2.61 4.81 -19.04
C GLY A 288 -3.56 3.98 -18.18
N SER A 289 -3.88 4.52 -17.01
CA SER A 289 -4.75 3.95 -16.00
C SER A 289 -5.56 5.05 -15.31
N ALA A 290 -6.77 4.71 -14.89
CA ALA A 290 -7.58 5.53 -14.01
C ALA A 290 -8.36 4.62 -13.06
N THR A 291 -8.34 4.96 -11.78
CA THR A 291 -8.97 4.20 -10.71
C THR A 291 -9.89 5.11 -9.90
N THR A 292 -11.06 4.60 -9.55
CA THR A 292 -11.95 5.19 -8.54
C THR A 292 -12.25 4.16 -7.48
N ALA A 293 -12.41 4.61 -6.24
CA ALA A 293 -12.82 3.75 -5.15
C ALA A 293 -13.85 4.41 -4.23
N THR A 294 -14.67 3.57 -3.62
CA THR A 294 -15.51 3.94 -2.47
C THR A 294 -15.17 3.02 -1.30
N THR A 295 -14.95 3.61 -0.13
CA THR A 295 -14.55 2.87 1.07
C THR A 295 -15.51 3.17 2.22
N ASP A 296 -16.02 2.11 2.82
CA ASP A 296 -16.75 2.18 4.08
C ASP A 296 -15.80 1.78 5.20
N VAL A 297 -15.62 2.69 6.17
CA VAL A 297 -14.68 2.55 7.28
C VAL A 297 -15.47 2.25 8.56
N GLU A 298 -15.05 1.22 9.29
CA GLU A 298 -15.62 0.93 10.60
C GLU A 298 -15.24 2.01 11.62
N ASN A 299 -15.95 2.07 12.75
CA ASN A 299 -15.58 3.03 13.79
C ASN A 299 -14.18 2.72 14.32
N ALA A 300 -13.37 3.77 14.48
CA ALA A 300 -11.98 3.70 14.89
C ALA A 300 -11.76 4.58 16.14
N GLY A 301 -12.12 4.05 17.30
CA GLY A 301 -11.94 4.71 18.60
C GLY A 301 -12.52 6.13 18.63
N LEU A 302 -11.65 7.15 18.79
CA LEU A 302 -12.03 8.57 18.76
C LEU A 302 -12.62 9.05 17.43
N LEU A 303 -12.47 8.30 16.33
CA LEU A 303 -13.05 8.58 15.02
C LEU A 303 -14.26 7.67 14.76
N SER A 304 -15.42 8.28 14.52
CA SER A 304 -16.66 7.52 14.33
C SER A 304 -17.60 8.19 13.34
N GLY A 305 -18.65 7.47 12.97
CA GLY A 305 -19.73 8.00 12.12
C GLY A 305 -19.25 8.38 10.72
N TRP A 306 -18.28 7.63 10.17
CA TRP A 306 -17.72 7.87 8.85
C TRP A 306 -18.80 7.98 7.77
N GLY A 307 -18.68 8.98 6.91
CA GLY A 307 -19.32 8.97 5.59
C GLY A 307 -18.55 8.06 4.64
N THR A 308 -19.19 7.63 3.54
CA THR A 308 -18.49 6.85 2.50
C THR A 308 -17.34 7.67 1.92
N VAL A 309 -16.13 7.15 2.06
CA VAL A 309 -14.90 7.77 1.55
C VAL A 309 -14.83 7.55 0.04
N ARG A 310 -14.45 8.58 -0.72
CA ARG A 310 -14.25 8.49 -2.17
C ARG A 310 -12.82 8.84 -2.51
N SER A 311 -12.16 7.99 -3.29
CA SER A 311 -10.78 8.17 -3.69
C SER A 311 -10.55 7.90 -5.18
N THR A 312 -9.48 8.49 -5.73
CA THR A 312 -9.12 8.36 -7.14
C THR A 312 -7.62 8.27 -7.33
N ALA A 313 -7.17 7.58 -8.37
CA ALA A 313 -5.78 7.53 -8.83
C ALA A 313 -5.73 7.53 -10.36
N PHE A 314 -4.60 7.94 -10.94
CA PHE A 314 -4.38 7.75 -12.37
C PHE A 314 -2.88 7.78 -12.70
N GLY A 315 -2.53 7.12 -13.79
CA GLY A 315 -1.20 7.17 -14.39
C GLY A 315 -1.32 7.30 -15.89
N ILE A 316 -0.43 8.07 -16.50
CA ILE A 316 -0.28 8.16 -17.96
C ILE A 316 1.20 8.18 -18.31
N GLY A 317 1.57 7.41 -19.33
CA GLY A 317 2.97 7.29 -19.69
C GLY A 317 3.20 6.98 -21.15
N VAL A 318 4.47 7.11 -21.52
CA VAL A 318 5.00 6.73 -22.82
C VAL A 318 6.23 5.88 -22.58
N VAL A 319 6.30 4.73 -23.26
CA VAL A 319 7.46 3.85 -23.25
C VAL A 319 7.99 3.74 -24.66
N ALA A 320 9.26 4.06 -24.85
CA ALA A 320 10.00 3.86 -26.08
C ALA A 320 11.03 2.73 -25.90
N ARG A 321 11.23 1.96 -26.96
CA ARG A 321 12.16 0.82 -27.05
C ARG A 321 13.17 1.08 -28.16
N ASP A 322 14.36 0.49 -28.04
CA ASP A 322 15.43 0.56 -29.05
C ASP A 322 15.81 2.02 -29.40
N VAL A 323 15.96 2.87 -28.38
CA VAL A 323 16.22 4.30 -28.52
C VAL A 323 17.70 4.60 -28.69
N PHE A 324 18.57 4.03 -27.85
CA PHE A 324 20.02 4.21 -27.95
C PHE A 324 20.75 2.92 -28.32
N ASP A 325 20.27 1.77 -27.85
CA ASP A 325 20.80 0.45 -28.16
C ASP A 325 19.67 -0.58 -28.33
N SER A 326 19.94 -1.67 -29.03
CA SER A 326 18.97 -2.76 -29.22
C SER A 326 18.58 -3.37 -27.88
N GLY A 327 17.28 -3.43 -27.61
CA GLY A 327 16.70 -3.97 -26.38
C GLY A 327 16.57 -2.96 -25.24
N ASP A 328 17.08 -1.73 -25.39
CA ASP A 328 16.92 -0.70 -24.38
C ASP A 328 15.49 -0.15 -24.31
N ARG A 329 15.14 0.45 -23.17
CA ARG A 329 13.83 1.07 -22.94
C ARG A 329 14.01 2.37 -22.19
N ILE A 330 13.32 3.40 -22.65
CA ILE A 330 13.16 4.67 -21.94
C ILE A 330 11.68 4.96 -21.78
N GLY A 331 11.28 5.53 -20.65
CA GLY A 331 9.90 5.84 -20.42
C GLY A 331 9.71 7.07 -19.55
N VAL A 332 8.59 7.73 -19.73
CA VAL A 332 8.09 8.77 -18.82
C VAL A 332 6.72 8.34 -18.32
N LEU A 333 6.51 8.42 -17.01
CA LEU A 333 5.22 8.16 -16.35
C LEU A 333 4.87 9.36 -15.49
N ALA A 334 3.64 9.84 -15.58
CA ALA A 334 3.14 10.93 -14.77
C ALA A 334 1.74 10.62 -14.25
N GLY A 335 1.41 11.13 -13.07
CA GLY A 335 0.07 10.98 -12.51
C GLY A 335 0.02 11.13 -11.00
N GLN A 336 -1.06 10.63 -10.42
CA GLN A 336 -1.42 10.83 -9.02
C GLN A 336 -1.65 9.47 -8.38
N PRO A 337 -0.98 9.19 -7.25
CA PRO A 337 -1.35 8.08 -6.38
C PRO A 337 -2.80 8.17 -5.90
N LEU A 338 -3.26 7.12 -5.22
CA LEU A 338 -4.59 7.12 -4.62
C LEU A 338 -4.75 8.28 -3.66
N ARG A 339 -5.70 9.17 -3.95
CA ARG A 339 -6.02 10.34 -3.14
C ARG A 339 -7.48 10.31 -2.71
N VAL A 340 -7.75 10.57 -1.44
CA VAL A 340 -9.10 10.84 -0.94
C VAL A 340 -9.57 12.19 -1.47
N GLY A 341 -10.70 12.21 -2.17
CA GLY A 341 -11.33 13.42 -2.69
C GLY A 341 -12.50 13.90 -1.83
N GLN A 342 -13.11 12.98 -1.09
CA GLN A 342 -14.23 13.24 -0.19
C GLN A 342 -14.18 12.22 0.94
N ALA A 343 -14.14 12.70 2.18
CA ALA A 343 -14.27 11.88 3.37
C ALA A 343 -14.65 12.76 4.55
N ASP A 344 -15.55 12.29 5.41
CA ASP A 344 -15.92 13.00 6.61
C ASP A 344 -16.15 12.03 7.77
N ALA A 345 -15.70 12.43 8.96
CA ALA A 345 -15.84 11.64 10.18
C ALA A 345 -16.12 12.54 11.37
N THR A 346 -16.62 11.97 12.45
CA THR A 346 -16.79 12.65 13.73
C THR A 346 -15.64 12.29 14.66
N VAL A 347 -14.85 13.29 15.04
CA VAL A 347 -13.83 13.19 16.08
C VAL A 347 -14.52 13.44 17.42
N THR A 348 -14.49 12.47 18.34
CA THR A 348 -15.07 12.60 19.69
C THR A 348 -14.02 12.41 20.75
N VAL A 349 -13.61 13.50 21.40
CA VAL A 349 -12.51 13.54 22.37
C VAL A 349 -13.02 13.90 23.76
N PRO A 350 -12.42 13.34 24.83
CA PRO A 350 -12.65 13.83 26.19
C PRO A 350 -11.93 15.17 26.36
N VAL A 351 -12.64 16.22 26.80
CA VAL A 351 -12.11 17.58 26.99
C VAL A 351 -12.19 18.07 28.43
N GLY A 352 -12.83 17.30 29.31
CA GLY A 352 -12.98 17.64 30.71
C GLY A 352 -13.55 16.50 31.53
N MET A 353 -13.62 16.71 32.84
CA MET A 353 -14.23 15.77 33.78
C MET A 353 -15.04 16.56 34.81
N THR A 354 -16.24 16.08 35.15
CA THR A 354 -17.07 16.67 36.21
C THR A 354 -16.56 16.26 37.60
N ALA A 355 -17.10 16.87 38.65
CA ALA A 355 -16.80 16.47 40.03
C ALA A 355 -17.25 15.03 40.37
N ASP A 356 -18.21 14.49 39.62
CA ASP A 356 -18.72 13.12 39.75
C ASP A 356 -17.96 12.14 38.82
N GLU A 357 -16.78 12.53 38.31
CA GLU A 357 -15.91 11.72 37.43
C GLU A 357 -16.55 11.33 36.09
N VAL A 358 -17.54 12.11 35.64
CA VAL A 358 -18.13 11.97 34.30
C VAL A 358 -17.29 12.74 33.29
N MET A 359 -16.87 12.07 32.21
CA MET A 359 -16.10 12.67 31.14
C MET A 359 -16.97 13.58 30.27
N VAL A 360 -16.55 14.83 30.15
CA VAL A 360 -17.14 15.79 29.20
C VAL A 360 -16.45 15.57 27.86
N ARG A 361 -17.22 15.25 26.81
CA ARG A 361 -16.70 15.00 25.47
C ARG A 361 -17.12 16.10 24.50
N GLU A 362 -16.23 16.40 23.56
CA GLU A 362 -16.51 17.28 22.43
C GLU A 362 -16.51 16.45 21.15
N SER A 363 -17.56 16.61 20.34
CA SER A 363 -17.70 15.96 19.04
C SER A 363 -17.62 17.00 17.93
N GLN A 364 -16.69 16.82 17.00
CA GLN A 364 -16.49 17.69 15.85
C GLN A 364 -16.59 16.86 14.57
N ARG A 365 -17.46 17.27 13.63
CA ARG A 365 -17.44 16.73 12.26
C ARG A 365 -16.25 17.36 11.52
N VAL A 366 -15.40 16.53 10.93
CA VAL A 366 -14.19 16.96 10.22
C VAL A 366 -14.20 16.43 8.79
N ASP A 367 -13.72 17.27 7.86
CA ASP A 367 -13.38 16.85 6.51
C ASP A 367 -11.98 16.21 6.55
N LEU A 368 -11.85 15.07 5.88
CA LEU A 368 -10.65 14.25 5.83
C LEU A 368 -10.04 14.22 4.42
N ALA A 369 -10.46 15.11 3.53
CA ALA A 369 -9.72 15.34 2.29
C ALA A 369 -8.37 16.04 2.61
N PRO A 370 -7.25 15.56 2.05
CA PRO A 370 -5.95 16.22 2.19
C PRO A 370 -5.95 17.61 1.55
N SER A 371 -5.06 18.47 2.03
CA SER A 371 -4.96 19.87 1.60
C SER A 371 -4.42 20.02 0.16
N GLY A 372 -3.52 19.13 -0.24
CA GLY A 372 -2.81 19.16 -1.51
C GLY A 372 -3.19 18.01 -2.44
N ARG A 373 -2.44 17.90 -3.53
CA ARG A 373 -2.60 16.89 -4.58
C ARG A 373 -1.23 16.49 -5.10
N GLU A 374 -0.74 15.38 -4.53
CA GLU A 374 0.49 14.75 -5.00
C GLU A 374 0.47 14.48 -6.50
N MET A 375 1.54 14.91 -7.18
CA MET A 375 1.76 14.63 -8.59
C MET A 375 3.18 14.10 -8.78
N ASN A 376 3.26 12.89 -9.33
CA ASN A 376 4.51 12.17 -9.51
C ASN A 376 4.87 12.13 -10.99
N VAL A 377 6.12 12.42 -11.30
CA VAL A 377 6.68 12.33 -12.65
C VAL A 377 7.99 11.55 -12.58
N GLN A 378 8.03 10.43 -13.29
CA GLN A 378 9.17 9.54 -13.38
C GLN A 378 9.73 9.50 -14.80
N LEU A 379 11.06 9.59 -14.91
CA LEU A 379 11.82 9.25 -16.10
C LEU A 379 12.63 8.00 -15.78
N ALA A 380 12.49 6.97 -16.61
CA ALA A 380 13.13 5.69 -16.40
C ALA A 380 13.89 5.25 -17.64
N TYR A 381 15.03 4.60 -17.44
CA TYR A 381 15.81 3.98 -18.50
C TYR A 381 16.34 2.62 -18.04
N ARG A 382 16.17 1.60 -18.88
CA ARG A 382 16.69 0.25 -18.66
C ARG A 382 17.40 -0.27 -19.91
N ARG A 383 18.53 -0.93 -19.72
CA ARG A 383 19.25 -1.63 -20.79
C ARG A 383 19.87 -2.94 -20.30
N GLY A 384 19.83 -3.95 -21.17
CA GLY A 384 20.71 -5.12 -21.02
C GLY A 384 22.14 -4.72 -21.34
N LEU A 385 23.09 -5.18 -20.53
CA LEU A 385 24.52 -4.93 -20.74
C LEU A 385 25.19 -6.14 -21.41
N TRP A 386 24.86 -7.34 -20.94
CA TRP A 386 25.26 -8.63 -21.50
C TRP A 386 24.26 -9.70 -21.02
N ASP A 387 24.40 -10.95 -21.47
CA ASP A 387 23.52 -12.04 -21.06
C ASP A 387 23.50 -12.19 -19.53
N GLY A 388 22.31 -12.01 -18.96
CA GLY A 388 22.10 -12.07 -17.52
C GLY A 388 22.44 -10.78 -16.75
N ALA A 389 22.76 -9.65 -17.40
CA ALA A 389 23.01 -8.39 -16.71
C ALA A 389 22.18 -7.21 -17.24
N ASP A 390 21.51 -6.52 -16.32
CA ASP A 390 20.65 -5.36 -16.58
C ASP A 390 21.13 -4.13 -15.78
N LEU A 391 21.03 -2.96 -16.41
CA LEU A 391 21.15 -1.66 -15.75
C LEU A 391 19.81 -0.94 -15.85
N SER A 392 19.28 -0.50 -14.71
CA SER A 392 18.09 0.35 -14.60
C SER A 392 18.42 1.65 -13.89
N SER A 393 17.76 2.72 -14.31
CA SER A 393 17.95 4.06 -13.75
C SER A 393 16.63 4.82 -13.75
N TRP A 394 16.40 5.61 -12.72
CA TRP A 394 15.16 6.38 -12.57
C TRP A 394 15.44 7.75 -11.97
N LEU A 395 14.74 8.75 -12.48
CA LEU A 395 14.61 10.07 -11.91
C LEU A 395 13.15 10.28 -11.56
N LEU A 396 12.87 10.81 -10.36
CA LEU A 396 11.52 11.03 -9.88
C LEU A 396 11.41 12.41 -9.26
N ILE A 397 10.29 13.06 -9.56
CA ILE A 397 9.87 14.31 -8.96
C ILE A 397 8.48 14.07 -8.38
N ARG A 398 8.30 14.30 -7.08
CA ARG A 398 7.00 14.28 -6.41
C ARG A 398 6.71 15.69 -5.90
N ASN A 399 5.67 16.30 -6.45
CA ASN A 399 5.13 17.57 -5.95
C ASN A 399 4.08 17.27 -4.89
N GLU A 400 4.09 18.00 -3.77
CA GLU A 400 3.14 17.81 -2.65
C GLU A 400 3.07 16.34 -2.16
N PRO A 401 4.20 15.72 -1.75
CA PRO A 401 4.25 14.32 -1.35
C PRO A 401 3.34 14.04 -0.14
N GLY A 402 2.62 12.92 -0.20
CA GLY A 402 1.56 12.60 0.75
C GLY A 402 0.37 13.53 0.64
N HIS A 403 0.11 14.11 -0.54
CA HIS A 403 -0.98 15.09 -0.75
C HIS A 403 -0.98 16.29 0.22
N ASP A 404 0.17 16.66 0.78
CA ASP A 404 0.30 17.82 1.67
C ASP A 404 0.74 19.05 0.86
N ALA A 405 -0.11 20.08 0.82
CA ALA A 405 0.16 21.32 0.08
C ALA A 405 1.34 22.13 0.65
N ALA A 406 1.71 21.91 1.91
CA ALA A 406 2.84 22.55 2.57
C ALA A 406 4.13 21.73 2.44
N ALA A 407 4.05 20.47 2.00
CA ALA A 407 5.23 19.63 1.84
C ALA A 407 6.11 20.13 0.69
N SER A 408 7.43 20.14 0.94
CA SER A 408 8.41 20.41 -0.10
C SER A 408 8.44 19.29 -1.12
N ASN A 409 8.78 19.62 -2.37
CA ASN A 409 8.96 18.62 -3.41
C ASN A 409 10.03 17.60 -3.04
N ASP A 410 9.74 16.33 -3.29
CA ASP A 410 10.72 15.27 -3.21
C ASP A 410 11.34 15.00 -4.57
N TYR A 411 12.63 14.73 -4.56
CA TYR A 411 13.40 14.35 -5.74
C TYR A 411 14.09 13.02 -5.47
N GLY A 412 13.93 12.07 -6.38
CA GLY A 412 14.53 10.74 -6.32
C GLY A 412 15.47 10.52 -7.51
N LEU A 413 16.63 9.91 -7.23
CA LEU A 413 17.50 9.32 -8.23
C LEU A 413 17.81 7.89 -7.76
N GLY A 414 17.62 6.91 -8.64
CA GLY A 414 17.99 5.53 -8.37
C GLY A 414 18.75 4.92 -9.54
N LEU A 415 19.64 4.00 -9.20
CA LEU A 415 20.39 3.15 -10.12
C LEU A 415 20.35 1.74 -9.57
N SER A 416 20.01 0.78 -10.40
CA SER A 416 20.05 -0.65 -10.06
C SER A 416 20.79 -1.42 -11.13
N PHE A 417 21.64 -2.33 -10.67
CA PHE A 417 22.37 -3.26 -11.51
C PHE A 417 22.03 -4.68 -11.03
N THR A 418 21.45 -5.48 -11.92
CA THR A 418 21.06 -6.86 -11.62
C THR A 418 21.88 -7.78 -12.48
N THR A 419 22.38 -8.86 -11.89
CA THR A 419 23.12 -9.90 -12.60
C THR A 419 22.62 -11.28 -12.16
N THR A 420 22.46 -12.21 -13.09
CA THR A 420 22.18 -13.64 -12.84
C THR A 420 23.41 -14.43 -13.25
N PHE A 421 23.95 -15.26 -12.35
CA PHE A 421 25.19 -16.02 -12.57
C PHE A 421 24.94 -17.48 -12.96
#